data_AF-A0A1Y2TAL8-F1
#
_entry.id   AF-A0A1Y2TAL8-F1
#
_cell.length_a   1.000
_cell.length_b   1.000
_cell.length_c   1.000
_cell.angle_alpha   90.00
_cell.angle_beta   90.00
_cell.angle_gamma   90.00
#
_symmetry.space_group_name_H-M   'P 1'
#
loop_
_entity.id
_entity.type
_entity.pdbx_description
1 polymer ?
#
loop_
_entity_poly.entity_id
_entity_poly.type
_entity_poly.pdbx_seq_one_letter_code
_entity_poly.pdbx_strand_id
1 'polypeptide(L)' 'MTKSGSRGKGYASALMEWATALADSLDIPCYLDAGVRGMGICDRSGFKAQDIEMRYGGQPPCTPMLRSKKQS' A
#
# COMPACT_ATOMS: atom_id res chain seq x y z
N MET A 1 -9.53 -5.56 -1.78
CA MET A 1 -10.66 -4.61 -1.94
C MET A 1 -11.77 -5.02 -1.00
N THR A 2 -12.35 -4.11 -0.20
CA THR A 2 -13.49 -4.45 0.69
C THR A 2 -14.81 -4.20 -0.02
N LYS A 3 -15.78 -5.13 0.14
CA LYS A 3 -17.16 -4.96 -0.33
C LYS A 3 -17.76 -3.65 0.22
N SER A 4 -18.60 -2.98 -0.58
CA SER A 4 -19.14 -1.64 -0.26
C SER A 4 -19.76 -1.54 1.14
N GLY A 5 -20.65 -2.47 1.51
CA GLY A 5 -21.28 -2.54 2.84
C GLY A 5 -20.36 -2.90 4.01
N SER A 6 -19.09 -3.19 3.71
CA SER A 6 -18.06 -3.53 4.69
C SER A 6 -16.97 -2.45 4.79
N ARG A 7 -17.08 -1.35 4.03
CA ARG A 7 -16.17 -0.19 4.14
C ARG A 7 -16.39 0.53 5.46
N GLY A 8 -15.35 1.20 5.97
CA GLY A 8 -15.40 1.93 7.24
C GLY A 8 -15.38 1.06 8.49
N LYS A 9 -15.36 -0.28 8.35
CA LYS A 9 -15.35 -1.24 9.48
C LYS A 9 -13.95 -1.72 9.89
N GLY A 10 -12.90 -1.05 9.41
CA GLY A 10 -11.51 -1.42 9.75
C GLY A 10 -10.93 -2.65 9.05
N TYR A 11 -11.71 -3.42 8.27
CA TYR A 11 -11.19 -4.64 7.61
C TYR A 11 -10.00 -4.41 6.68
N ALA A 12 -9.97 -3.27 5.98
CA ALA A 12 -8.82 -2.93 5.14
C ALA A 12 -7.57 -2.72 6.00
N SER A 13 -7.69 -2.07 7.16
CA SER A 13 -6.57 -1.86 8.09
C SER A 13 -6.07 -3.18 8.65
N ALA A 14 -6.98 -4.05 9.11
CA ALA A 14 -6.61 -5.37 9.64
C ALA A 14 -5.86 -6.22 8.59
N LEU A 15 -6.30 -6.19 7.33
CA LEU A 15 -5.61 -6.88 6.24
C LEU A 15 -4.22 -6.29 5.95
N MET A 16 -4.10 -4.95 5.96
CA MET A 16 -2.81 -4.29 5.75
C MET A 16 -1.83 -4.59 6.88
N GLU A 17 -2.28 -4.52 8.14
CA GLU A 17 -1.48 -4.88 9.33
C GLU A 17 -0.98 -6.32 9.27
N TRP A 18 -1.87 -7.26 8.94
CA TRP A 18 -1.47 -8.66 8.78
C TRP A 18 -0.44 -8.84 7.66
N ALA A 19 -0.68 -8.22 6.49
CA ALA A 19 0.20 -8.37 5.34
C ALA A 19 1.59 -7.76 5.58
N THR A 20 1.67 -6.58 6.22
CA THR A 20 2.96 -5.95 6.53
C THR A 20 3.71 -6.69 7.64
N ALA A 21 3.00 -7.21 8.65
CA ALA A 21 3.61 -8.06 9.67
C ALA A 21 4.18 -9.36 9.08
N LEU A 22 3.46 -9.99 8.14
CA LEU A 22 3.96 -11.16 7.43
C LEU A 22 5.22 -10.82 6.63
N ALA A 23 5.21 -9.71 5.88
CA ALA A 23 6.38 -9.28 5.12
C ALA A 23 7.60 -8.96 6.02
N ASP A 24 7.37 -8.32 7.17
CA ASP A 24 8.41 -8.08 8.17
C ASP A 24 9.00 -9.38 8.70
N SER A 25 8.17 -10.40 8.96
CA SER A 25 8.64 -11.72 9.42
C SER A 25 9.49 -12.48 8.40
N LEU A 26 9.35 -12.12 7.12
CA LEU A 26 10.09 -12.73 6.01
C LEU A 26 11.29 -11.86 5.55
N ASP A 27 11.53 -10.71 6.18
CA ASP A 27 12.52 -9.70 5.78
C ASP A 27 12.41 -9.28 4.29
N ILE A 28 11.19 -9.14 3.77
CA ILE A 28 10.95 -8.74 2.38
C ILE A 28 10.32 -7.34 2.27
N PRO A 29 10.69 -6.55 1.24
CA PRO A 29 9.97 -5.33 0.91
C PRO A 29 8.59 -5.64 0.31
N CYS A 30 7.68 -4.66 0.36
CA CYS A 30 6.38 -4.76 -0.32
C CYS A 30 6.23 -3.70 -1.39
N TYR A 31 5.62 -4.08 -2.52
CA TYR A 31 5.18 -3.20 -3.59
C TYR A 31 3.66 -3.31 -3.75
N LEU A 32 3.00 -2.19 -4.05
CA LEU A 32 1.62 -2.17 -4.49
C LEU A 32 1.33 -0.96 -5.39
N ASP A 33 0.25 -1.05 -6.15
CA ASP A 33 -0.33 0.08 -6.89
C ASP A 33 -1.57 0.58 -6.15
N ALA A 34 -1.48 1.76 -5.54
CA ALA A 34 -2.56 2.36 -4.78
C ALA A 34 -3.46 3.24 -5.65
N GLY A 35 -4.76 2.94 -5.68
CA GLY A 35 -5.73 3.88 -6.23
C GLY A 35 -5.93 5.10 -5.30
N VAL A 36 -6.45 6.21 -5.85
CA VAL A 36 -6.61 7.51 -5.15
C VAL A 36 -7.26 7.38 -3.76
N ARG A 37 -8.27 6.52 -3.59
CA ARG A 37 -8.98 6.33 -2.31
C ARG A 37 -8.23 5.49 -1.27
N GLY A 38 -7.16 4.79 -1.67
CA GLY A 38 -6.36 3.90 -0.84
C GLY A 38 -5.09 4.53 -0.27
N MET A 39 -4.67 5.70 -0.78
CA MET A 39 -3.38 6.31 -0.42
C MET A 39 -3.18 6.48 1.09
N GLY A 40 -4.21 6.97 1.80
CA GLY A 40 -4.08 7.23 3.23
C GLY A 40 -3.87 5.97 4.09
N ILE A 41 -4.44 4.82 3.71
CA ILE A 41 -4.20 3.57 4.45
C ILE A 41 -2.83 2.98 4.10
N CYS A 42 -2.40 3.10 2.85
CA CYS A 42 -1.07 2.67 2.42
C CYS A 42 0.03 3.47 3.16
N ASP A 43 -0.07 4.80 3.24
CA ASP A 43 0.91 5.64 3.93
C ASP A 43 1.02 5.30 5.43
N ARG A 44 -0.12 5.12 6.12
CA ARG A 44 -0.15 4.66 7.54
C ARG A 44 0.49 3.28 7.72
N SER A 45 0.47 2.45 6.69
CA SER A 45 1.09 1.11 6.73
C SER A 45 2.59 1.13 6.36
N GLY A 46 3.17 2.31 6.14
CA GLY A 46 4.60 2.50 5.84
C GLY A 46 4.96 2.49 4.35
N PHE A 47 3.97 2.47 3.46
CA PHE A 47 4.23 2.57 2.02
C PHE A 47 4.48 4.02 1.61
N LYS A 48 5.46 4.23 0.74
CA LYS A 48 5.81 5.54 0.19
C LYS A 48 5.63 5.55 -1.32
N ALA A 49 4.97 6.60 -1.80
CA ALA A 49 4.75 6.81 -3.22
C ALA A 49 6.09 6.85 -3.95
N GLN A 50 6.14 6.21 -5.11
CA GLN A 50 7.30 6.23 -5.99
C GLN A 50 7.01 7.16 -7.15
N ASP A 51 7.94 8.07 -7.41
CA ASP A 51 7.91 8.87 -8.62
C ASP A 51 8.36 8.01 -9.81
N ILE A 52 7.42 7.78 -10.71
CA ILE A 52 7.67 7.05 -11.95
C ILE A 52 7.11 7.82 -13.16
N GLU A 53 6.99 9.15 -13.05
CA GLU A 53 6.37 10.04 -14.04
C GLU A 53 6.75 9.71 -15.49
N MET A 54 7.99 9.27 -15.72
CA MET A 54 8.50 8.87 -17.05
C MET A 54 7.80 7.67 -17.70
N ARG A 55 7.20 6.75 -16.94
CA ARG A 55 6.62 5.50 -17.50
C ARG A 55 5.24 5.66 -18.11
N TYR A 56 4.46 6.65 -17.66
CA TYR A 56 3.05 6.78 -18.05
C TYR A 56 2.77 7.98 -18.96
N GLY A 57 3.75 8.86 -19.20
CA GLY A 57 3.55 10.07 -20.02
C GLY A 57 2.47 11.01 -19.45
N GLY A 58 2.19 10.90 -18.15
CA GLY A 58 1.08 11.57 -17.45
C GLY A 58 0.83 10.95 -16.07
N GLN A 59 -0.20 11.44 -15.37
CA GLN A 59 -0.55 10.94 -14.04
C GLN A 59 -1.05 9.48 -14.12
N PRO A 60 -0.45 8.53 -13.38
CA PRO A 60 -0.79 7.11 -13.50
C PRO A 60 -2.17 6.80 -12.89
N PRO A 61 -2.88 5.77 -13.39
CA PRO A 61 -4.21 5.39 -12.88
C PRO A 61 -4.17 4.90 -11.42
N CYS A 62 -3.01 4.42 -10.99
CA CYS A 62 -2.68 4.09 -9.61
C CYS A 62 -1.28 4.63 -9.30
N THR A 63 -1.05 5.05 -8.07
CA THR A 63 0.26 5.47 -7.59
C THR A 63 1.04 4.23 -7.10
N PRO A 64 2.17 3.89 -7.71
CA PRO A 64 3.03 2.84 -7.18
C PRO A 64 3.57 3.25 -5.82
N MET A 65 3.62 2.31 -4.89
CA MET A 65 4.15 2.55 -3.56
C MET A 65 5.03 1.39 -3.10
N LEU A 66 6.13 1.73 -2.42
CA LEU A 66 7.05 0.78 -1.83
C LEU A 66 7.08 0.93 -0.31
N ARG A 67 7.11 -0.20 0.38
CA ARG A 67 7.44 -0.30 1.80
C ARG A 67 8.75 -1.06 1.91
N SER A 68 9.78 -0.40 2.43
CA SER A 68 11.08 -1.03 2.68
C SER A 68 10.95 -2.14 3.71
N LYS A 69 11.87 -3.10 3.67
CA LYS A 69 12.03 -4.08 4.76
C LYS A 69 12.36 -3.36 6.08
N LYS A 70 11.95 -3.95 7.20
CA LYS A 70 12.25 -3.40 8.52
C LYS A 70 13.78 -3.40 8.72
N GLN A 71 14.37 -2.23 8.93
CA GLN A 71 15.78 -2.14 9.30
C GLN A 71 15.94 -2.74 10.70
N SER A 72 16.73 -3.81 10.81
CA SER A 72 17.11 -4.46 12.07
C SER A 72 17.84 -3.53 13.02
#